data_AF-A0A3P7MVX1-F1
#
_entry.id   AF-A0A3P7MVX1-F1
#
_cell.length_a   1.000
_cell.length_b   1.000
_cell.length_c   1.000
_cell.angle_alpha   90.00
_cell.angle_beta   90.00
_cell.angle_gamma   90.00
#
_symmetry.space_group_name_H-M   'P 1'
#
loop_
_entity.id
_entity.type
_entity.pdbx_description
1 polymer ?
#
loop_
_entity_poly.entity_id
_entity_poly.type
_entity_poly.pdbx_seq_one_letter_code
_entity_poly.pdbx_strand_id
1 'polypeptide(L)'
;MIEDDEERNTRADDVEYVRTAVICDAQDQYMQQSSLCLVCGAIGKPHTQESSMIACCNCAQTFHTYCVGLHEKLNQAVVNRGWRCLDCTVCEGCGEGKDESKLLLCEECDVSYHIYCLSPPLERIPNGPWRCQW
;
A
#
# COMPACT_ATOMS: atom_id res chain seq x y z
N MET A 1 -35.32 17.48 -20.29
CA MET A 1 -35.32 16.43 -19.25
C MET A 1 -34.70 15.22 -19.93
N ILE A 2 -33.41 15.31 -20.29
CA ILE A 2 -32.25 14.78 -19.55
C ILE A 2 -32.55 13.40 -18.96
N GLU A 3 -32.64 12.41 -19.84
CA GLU A 3 -32.47 10.99 -19.55
C GLU A 3 -31.36 10.55 -20.50
N ASP A 4 -30.08 10.65 -20.09
CA ASP A 4 -28.92 10.16 -20.88
C ASP A 4 -27.57 10.30 -20.14
N ASP A 5 -27.52 10.05 -18.81
CA ASP A 5 -26.25 10.18 -18.04
C ASP A 5 -25.97 9.05 -17.04
N GLU A 6 -26.65 7.91 -17.11
CA GLU A 6 -26.40 6.77 -16.20
C GLU A 6 -25.64 5.57 -16.82
N GLU A 7 -25.30 5.59 -18.12
CA GLU A 7 -24.68 4.43 -18.79
C GLU A 7 -23.16 4.54 -19.06
N ARG A 8 -22.47 5.55 -18.50
CA ARG A 8 -21.07 5.84 -18.91
C ARG A 8 -19.97 5.66 -17.87
N ASN A 9 -20.16 4.83 -16.84
CA ASN A 9 -19.02 4.50 -15.97
C ASN A 9 -19.02 3.10 -15.32
N THR A 10 -19.36 2.05 -16.05
CA THR A 10 -19.22 0.65 -15.59
C THR A 10 -17.99 -0.06 -16.18
N ARG A 11 -16.95 0.68 -16.59
CA ARG A 11 -15.76 0.10 -17.26
C ARG A 11 -14.43 0.32 -16.52
N ALA A 12 -14.44 0.43 -15.19
CA ALA A 12 -13.22 0.68 -14.43
C ALA A 12 -12.76 -0.46 -13.48
N ASP A 13 -13.59 -1.48 -13.23
CA ASP A 13 -13.41 -2.28 -11.99
C ASP A 13 -12.99 -3.76 -12.12
N ASP A 14 -12.53 -4.25 -13.29
CA ASP A 14 -12.08 -5.65 -13.38
C ASP A 14 -10.74 -5.78 -14.13
N VAL A 15 -9.65 -5.33 -13.50
CA VAL A 15 -8.33 -5.89 -13.85
C VAL A 15 -8.25 -7.26 -13.18
N GLU A 16 -8.74 -8.29 -13.88
CA GLU A 16 -8.60 -9.68 -13.44
C GLU A 16 -7.10 -10.01 -13.37
N TYR A 17 -6.53 -9.96 -12.17
CA TYR A 17 -5.16 -10.36 -11.93
C TYR A 17 -5.01 -11.81 -12.38
N VAL A 18 -4.28 -12.05 -13.47
CA VAL A 18 -4.02 -13.41 -13.97
C VAL A 18 -3.24 -14.16 -12.90
N ARG A 19 -3.92 -15.09 -12.20
CA ARG A 19 -3.32 -15.93 -11.15
C ARG A 19 -2.72 -17.18 -11.76
N THR A 20 -1.58 -17.06 -12.42
CA THR A 20 -0.80 -18.25 -12.79
C THR A 20 -0.08 -18.78 -11.56
N ALA A 21 -0.48 -19.95 -11.07
CA ALA A 21 0.22 -20.61 -9.98
C ALA A 21 1.58 -21.13 -10.47
N VAL A 22 2.65 -20.68 -9.83
CA VAL A 22 4.00 -21.21 -10.03
C VAL A 22 4.27 -22.24 -8.94
N ILE A 23 4.56 -23.48 -9.34
CA ILE A 23 4.90 -24.56 -8.40
C ILE A 23 6.42 -24.64 -8.31
N CYS A 24 6.96 -24.45 -7.10
CA CYS A 24 8.39 -24.57 -6.82
C CYS A 24 8.64 -25.76 -5.89
N ASP A 25 9.83 -26.35 -5.99
CA ASP A 25 10.30 -27.31 -4.98
C ASP A 25 10.48 -26.58 -3.64
N ALA A 26 9.87 -27.11 -2.58
CA ALA A 26 9.99 -26.55 -1.24
C ALA A 26 11.44 -26.57 -0.71
N GLN A 27 12.31 -27.40 -1.30
CA GLN A 27 13.74 -27.50 -0.97
C GLN A 27 14.63 -26.65 -1.87
N ASP A 28 14.06 -25.91 -2.84
CA ASP A 28 14.84 -25.03 -3.70
C ASP A 28 15.48 -23.90 -2.87
N GLN A 29 16.81 -23.87 -2.82
CA GLN A 29 17.57 -22.92 -2.00
C GLN A 29 17.36 -21.46 -2.43
N TYR A 30 17.12 -21.22 -3.72
CA TYR A 30 16.94 -19.87 -4.23
C TYR A 30 15.58 -19.31 -3.78
N MET A 31 14.53 -20.11 -3.86
CA MET A 31 13.18 -19.75 -3.39
C MET A 31 13.11 -19.59 -1.88
N GLN A 32 13.91 -20.34 -1.11
CA GLN A 32 13.97 -20.20 0.36
C GLN A 32 14.61 -18.89 0.82
N GLN A 33 15.47 -18.28 -0.01
CA GLN A 33 16.23 -17.08 0.35
C GLN A 33 15.71 -15.80 -0.34
N SER A 34 14.80 -15.94 -1.30
CA SER A 34 14.31 -14.83 -2.11
C SER A 34 12.89 -14.44 -1.72
N SER A 35 12.62 -13.15 -1.67
CA SER A 35 11.27 -12.61 -1.46
C SER A 35 10.61 -12.29 -2.80
N LEU A 36 9.34 -12.68 -2.96
CA LEU A 36 8.53 -12.35 -4.13
C LEU A 36 7.68 -11.12 -3.85
N CYS A 37 7.65 -10.18 -4.79
CA CYS A 37 6.69 -9.09 -4.74
C CYS A 37 5.27 -9.64 -4.95
N LEU A 38 4.36 -9.38 -4.01
CA LEU A 38 2.96 -9.84 -4.12
C LEU A 38 2.24 -9.26 -5.35
N VAL A 39 2.60 -8.04 -5.75
CA VAL A 39 1.92 -7.33 -6.85
C VAL A 39 2.29 -7.92 -8.21
N CYS A 40 3.57 -8.21 -8.45
CA CYS A 40 4.05 -8.62 -9.78
C CYS A 40 4.60 -10.06 -9.84
N GLY A 41 4.73 -10.74 -8.71
CA GLY A 41 5.27 -12.10 -8.63
C GLY A 41 6.76 -12.23 -8.95
N ALA A 42 7.52 -11.12 -8.98
CA ALA A 42 8.93 -11.11 -9.30
C ALA A 42 9.81 -10.76 -8.10
N ILE A 43 11.07 -11.20 -8.14
CA ILE A 43 12.12 -10.85 -7.17
C ILE A 43 12.83 -9.55 -7.60
N GLY A 44 12.94 -9.32 -8.92
CA GLY A 44 13.72 -8.25 -9.52
C GLY A 44 15.16 -8.65 -9.82
N LYS A 45 15.86 -7.88 -10.65
CA LYS A 45 17.28 -8.15 -10.98
C LYS A 45 18.17 -7.88 -9.76
N PRO A 46 19.05 -8.82 -9.35
CA PRO A 46 19.97 -8.63 -8.24
C PRO A 46 20.82 -7.36 -8.40
N HIS A 47 21.09 -6.66 -7.29
CA HIS A 47 21.94 -5.46 -7.24
C HIS A 47 21.42 -4.28 -8.10
N THR A 48 20.13 -4.27 -8.41
CA THR A 48 19.47 -3.16 -9.11
C THR A 48 18.33 -2.58 -8.28
N GLN A 49 17.83 -1.41 -8.67
CA GLN A 49 16.65 -0.81 -8.06
C GLN A 49 15.39 -1.69 -8.21
N GLU A 50 15.35 -2.57 -9.22
CA GLU A 50 14.27 -3.55 -9.40
C GLU A 50 14.19 -4.55 -8.24
N SER A 51 15.27 -4.75 -7.48
CA SER A 51 15.29 -5.63 -6.29
C SER A 51 14.97 -4.92 -4.97
N SER A 52 14.69 -3.61 -5.01
CA SER A 52 14.31 -2.83 -3.82
C SER A 52 12.93 -3.24 -3.34
N MET A 53 12.86 -3.85 -2.15
CA MET A 53 11.62 -4.35 -1.56
C MET A 53 11.40 -3.81 -0.16
N ILE A 54 10.14 -3.78 0.24
CA ILE A 54 9.68 -3.54 1.60
C ILE A 54 8.73 -4.67 2.02
N ALA A 55 8.78 -5.04 3.30
CA ALA A 55 7.85 -6.00 3.89
C ALA A 55 6.81 -5.24 4.73
N CYS A 56 5.54 -5.63 4.61
CA CYS A 56 4.50 -5.12 5.50
C CYS A 56 4.76 -5.61 6.93
N CYS A 57 4.75 -4.71 7.92
CA CYS A 57 5.00 -5.06 9.32
C CYS A 57 3.90 -5.93 9.95
N ASN A 58 2.73 -6.04 9.31
CA ASN A 58 1.58 -6.78 9.82
C ASN A 58 1.40 -8.16 9.17
N CYS A 59 1.40 -8.25 7.83
CA CYS A 59 1.22 -9.52 7.11
C CYS A 59 2.51 -10.18 6.62
N ALA A 60 3.66 -9.50 6.75
CA ALA A 60 4.98 -9.92 6.27
C ALA A 60 5.08 -10.16 4.75
N GLN A 61 4.03 -9.86 3.98
CA GLN A 61 4.10 -9.90 2.52
C GLN A 61 5.09 -8.84 2.03
N THR A 62 5.80 -9.19 0.96
CA THR A 62 6.86 -8.36 0.38
C THR A 62 6.40 -7.71 -0.91
N PHE A 63 6.88 -6.48 -1.13
CA PHE A 63 6.47 -5.63 -2.22
C PHE A 63 7.69 -4.91 -2.77
N HIS A 64 7.79 -4.79 -4.09
CA HIS A 64 8.74 -3.83 -4.66
C HIS A 64 8.31 -2.42 -4.29
N THR A 65 9.28 -1.58 -3.92
CA THR A 65 9.00 -0.21 -3.51
C THR A 65 8.29 0.59 -4.60
N TYR A 66 8.60 0.35 -5.88
CA TYR A 66 7.90 0.98 -7.00
C TYR A 66 6.51 0.39 -7.28
N CYS A 67 6.27 -0.89 -6.98
CA CYS A 67 4.95 -1.52 -7.16
C CYS A 67 3.90 -0.96 -6.19
N VAL A 68 4.34 -0.37 -5.07
CA VAL A 68 3.46 0.24 -4.05
C VAL A 68 3.66 1.76 -3.94
N GLY A 69 4.29 2.40 -4.92
CA GLY A 69 4.46 3.86 -4.95
C GLY A 69 5.38 4.43 -3.86
N LEU A 70 6.18 3.59 -3.22
CA LEU A 70 7.07 3.95 -2.11
C LEU A 70 8.50 4.28 -2.57
N HIS A 71 8.86 4.00 -3.82
CA HIS A 71 10.25 4.13 -4.29
C HIS A 71 10.90 5.50 -3.98
N GLU A 72 10.18 6.59 -4.22
CA GLU A 72 10.64 7.96 -3.94
C GLU A 72 10.34 8.44 -2.51
N LYS A 73 9.42 7.77 -1.82
CA LYS A 73 8.96 8.12 -0.46
C LYS A 73 9.70 7.34 0.64
N LEU A 74 10.43 6.28 0.28
CA LEU A 74 11.12 5.43 1.24
C LEU A 74 12.20 6.22 1.97
N ASN A 75 12.03 6.34 3.29
CA ASN A 75 12.96 7.04 4.16
C ASN A 75 12.97 6.39 5.55
N GLN A 76 13.82 6.90 6.45
CA GLN A 76 13.99 6.32 7.78
C GLN A 76 12.72 6.41 8.64
N ALA A 77 11.85 7.41 8.42
CA ALA A 77 10.59 7.53 9.14
C ALA A 77 9.62 6.39 8.76
N VAL A 78 9.48 6.10 7.47
CA VAL A 78 8.68 4.94 6.98
C VAL A 78 9.20 3.63 7.58
N VAL A 79 10.52 3.42 7.56
CA VAL A 79 11.14 2.20 8.10
C VAL A 79 10.93 2.09 9.61
N ASN A 80 11.17 3.16 10.36
CA ASN A 80 11.06 3.15 11.82
C ASN A 80 9.63 3.06 12.32
N ARG A 81 8.66 3.62 11.58
CA ARG A 81 7.23 3.55 11.91
C ARG A 81 6.60 2.21 11.55
N GLY A 82 7.26 1.42 10.68
CA GLY A 82 6.78 0.12 10.25
C GLY A 82 5.68 0.25 9.20
N TRP A 83 6.09 0.32 7.94
CA TRP A 83 5.17 0.42 6.80
C TRP A 83 4.14 -0.72 6.76
N ARG A 84 2.90 -0.39 6.35
CA ARG A 84 1.79 -1.32 6.16
C ARG A 84 1.32 -1.31 4.71
N CYS A 85 1.04 -2.49 4.15
CA CYS A 85 0.40 -2.57 2.84
C CYS A 85 -1.05 -2.09 2.92
N LEU A 86 -1.66 -1.80 1.76
CA LEU A 86 -3.02 -1.25 1.69
C LEU A 86 -4.05 -2.12 2.43
N ASP A 87 -3.94 -3.45 2.36
CA ASP A 87 -4.83 -4.39 3.06
C ASP A 87 -4.64 -4.42 4.58
N CYS A 88 -3.50 -3.94 5.07
CA CYS A 88 -3.18 -3.90 6.50
C CYS A 88 -3.21 -2.49 7.08
N THR A 89 -3.49 -1.47 6.27
CA THR A 89 -3.56 -0.08 6.72
C THR A 89 -4.65 0.09 7.76
N VAL A 90 -4.31 0.68 8.90
CA VAL A 90 -5.26 1.06 9.94
C VAL A 90 -4.91 2.44 10.47
N CYS A 91 -5.92 3.12 11.00
CA CYS A 91 -5.75 4.41 11.66
C CYS A 91 -4.94 4.25 12.95
N GLU A 92 -3.87 5.02 13.11
CA GLU A 92 -3.05 5.04 14.34
C GLU A 92 -3.82 5.58 15.56
N GLY A 93 -4.89 6.35 15.34
CA GLY A 93 -5.71 6.91 16.42
C GLY A 93 -6.71 5.93 17.03
N CYS A 94 -7.26 5.00 16.24
CA CYS A 94 -8.29 4.06 16.71
C CYS A 94 -7.94 2.58 16.49
N GLY A 95 -6.91 2.26 15.72
CA GLY A 95 -6.48 0.90 15.40
C GLY A 95 -7.35 0.17 14.37
N GLU A 96 -8.33 0.85 13.76
CA GLU A 96 -9.26 0.24 12.80
C GLU A 96 -8.98 0.70 11.35
N GLY A 97 -9.26 -0.19 10.39
CA GLY A 97 -9.17 0.07 8.94
C GLY A 97 -10.50 0.39 8.27
N LYS A 98 -11.56 0.68 9.03
CA LYS A 98 -12.87 1.07 8.47
C LYS A 98 -12.81 2.46 7.81
N ASP A 99 -13.88 2.87 7.12
CA ASP A 99 -14.02 4.23 6.56
C ASP A 99 -12.79 4.70 5.76
N GLU A 100 -12.28 3.85 4.86
CA GLU A 100 -11.05 4.11 4.09
C GLU A 100 -11.06 5.46 3.35
N SER A 101 -12.23 5.90 2.87
CA SER A 101 -12.42 7.21 2.21
C SER A 101 -12.16 8.42 3.11
N LYS A 102 -12.07 8.21 4.42
CA LYS A 102 -11.82 9.24 5.45
C LYS A 102 -10.42 9.13 6.06
N LEU A 103 -9.57 8.26 5.52
CA LEU A 103 -8.27 7.92 6.07
C LEU A 103 -7.18 8.72 5.33
N LEU A 104 -6.41 9.48 6.08
CA LEU A 104 -5.28 10.27 5.58
C LEU A 104 -4.00 9.47 5.73
N LEU A 105 -3.13 9.52 4.72
CA LEU A 105 -1.78 8.99 4.78
C LEU A 105 -0.80 10.16 4.91
N CYS A 106 0.16 10.03 5.83
CA CYS A 106 1.22 11.02 6.00
C CYS A 106 2.22 10.94 4.85
N GLU A 107 2.49 12.06 4.19
CA GLU A 107 3.46 12.12 3.09
C GLU A 107 4.91 11.81 3.49
N GLU A 108 5.25 11.87 4.78
CA GLU A 108 6.63 11.63 5.24
C GLU A 108 6.87 10.24 5.81
N CYS A 109 5.88 9.64 6.47
CA CYS A 109 6.07 8.36 7.17
C CYS A 109 5.03 7.30 6.84
N ASP A 110 4.07 7.60 5.96
CA ASP A 110 3.04 6.70 5.44
C ASP A 110 2.06 6.13 6.49
N VAL A 111 2.18 6.58 7.75
CA VAL A 111 1.20 6.25 8.80
C VAL A 111 -0.12 6.93 8.50
N SER A 112 -1.19 6.38 9.06
CA SER A 112 -2.53 6.73 8.65
C SER A 112 -3.43 7.16 9.80
N TYR A 113 -4.33 8.10 9.55
CA TYR A 113 -5.30 8.57 10.55
C TYR A 113 -6.63 8.87 9.88
N HIS A 114 -7.74 8.49 10.51
CA HIS A 114 -9.04 9.04 10.15
C HIS A 114 -9.07 10.55 10.43
N ILE A 115 -9.72 11.32 9.56
CA ILE A 115 -9.92 12.76 9.77
C ILE A 115 -10.53 13.09 11.14
N TYR A 116 -11.37 12.20 11.67
CA TYR A 116 -12.05 12.37 12.96
C TYR A 116 -11.27 11.81 14.16
N CYS A 117 -10.19 11.06 13.94
CA CYS A 117 -9.30 10.56 14.98
C CYS A 117 -8.13 11.52 15.27
N LEU A 118 -8.01 12.61 14.50
CA LEU A 118 -7.03 13.66 14.71
C LEU A 118 -7.41 14.57 15.89
N SER A 119 -6.44 15.33 16.39
CA SER A 119 -6.63 16.36 17.40
C SER A 119 -6.03 17.70 16.92
N PRO A 120 -6.85 18.69 16.53
CA PRO A 120 -8.32 18.63 16.42
C PRO A 120 -8.79 17.76 15.23
N PRO A 121 -10.03 17.19 15.30
CA PRO A 121 -10.66 16.52 14.17
C PRO A 121 -10.81 17.44 12.95
N LEU A 122 -10.68 16.90 11.75
CA LEU A 122 -10.93 17.61 10.50
C LEU A 122 -12.34 17.29 9.99
N GLU A 123 -13.04 18.30 9.47
CA GLU A 123 -14.39 18.14 8.87
C GLU A 123 -14.35 17.48 7.48
N ARG A 124 -13.25 17.65 6.74
CA ARG A 124 -13.06 17.12 5.39
C ARG A 124 -11.61 16.75 5.13
N ILE A 125 -11.40 15.87 4.15
CA ILE A 125 -10.08 15.55 3.62
C ILE A 125 -9.44 16.86 3.07
N PRO A 126 -8.20 17.21 3.46
CA PRO A 126 -7.50 18.36 2.91
C PRO A 126 -7.27 18.21 1.40
N ASN A 127 -7.31 19.32 0.67
CA ASN A 127 -6.85 19.34 -0.71
C ASN A 127 -5.33 19.37 -0.73
N GLY A 128 -4.71 18.28 -1.16
CA GLY A 128 -3.26 18.16 -1.29
C GLY A 128 -2.60 17.39 -0.14
N PRO A 129 -1.25 17.51 -0.01
CA PRO A 129 -0.47 16.68 0.90
C PRO A 129 -0.80 16.96 2.36
N TRP A 130 -0.82 15.90 3.17
CA TRP A 130 -1.01 15.97 4.62
C TRP A 130 0.18 15.36 5.36
N ARG A 131 0.48 15.88 6.54
CA ARG A 131 1.55 15.39 7.41
C ARG A 131 1.01 15.18 8.82
N CYS A 132 1.35 14.06 9.44
CA CYS A 132 1.02 13.80 10.83
C CYS A 132 1.85 14.70 11.76
N GLN A 133 1.35 14.91 12.98
CA GLN A 133 2.04 15.73 13.98
C GLN A 133 3.13 14.98 14.76
N TRP A 134 3.24 13.65 14.54
CA TRP A 134 4.06 12.74 15.35
C TRP A 134 5.04 11.96 14.51
#